data_AF-A0A2V2RMY4-F1
#
_entry.id   AF-A0A2V2RMY4-F1
#
_cell.length_a   1.000
_cell.length_b   1.000
_cell.length_c   1.000
_cell.angle_alpha   90.00
_cell.angle_beta   90.00
_cell.angle_gamma   90.00
#
_symmetry.space_group_name_H-M   'P 1'
#
loop_
_entity.id
_entity.type
_entity.pdbx_description
1 polymer ?
#
loop_
_entity_poly.entity_id
_entity_poly.type
_entity_poly.pdbx_seq_one_letter_code
_entity_poly.pdbx_strand_id
1 'polypeptide(L)'
;STIDQKFTDNKGNVTIVKKSDSVASGNYLTSEGKQGDSAWSTRAVWCKMYGKMGKDSISITIMDHPGNPNYPTFWHARGYGLFAANPLAEKIFTNGKSEKNLRLAKGQSVRFYYRIVIDDGKATPSAEKLNKVAKQFASVTPK
;
A
#
# COMPACT_ATOMS: atom_id res chain seq x y z
N SER A 1 -22.08 10.36 14.83
CA SER A 1 -21.05 10.84 15.77
C SER A 1 -19.72 10.87 15.05
N THR A 2 -19.26 12.06 14.67
CA THR A 2 -18.04 12.33 13.88
C THR A 2 -16.85 12.47 14.82
N ILE A 3 -16.14 11.37 15.03
CA ILE A 3 -14.89 11.38 15.81
C ILE A 3 -13.74 11.64 14.83
N ASP A 4 -12.99 12.71 15.07
CA ASP A 4 -11.77 13.04 14.33
C ASP A 4 -10.72 11.93 14.50
N GLN A 5 -10.00 11.61 13.42
CA GLN A 5 -8.93 10.62 13.45
C GLN A 5 -7.58 11.31 13.70
N LYS A 6 -6.79 10.75 14.62
CA LYS A 6 -5.44 11.23 14.93
C LYS A 6 -4.41 10.25 14.38
N PHE A 7 -3.45 10.77 13.61
CA PHE A 7 -2.35 10.00 13.05
C PHE A 7 -1.02 10.60 13.45
N THR A 8 -0.12 9.81 13.99
CA THR A 8 1.20 10.26 14.42
C THR A 8 2.28 9.79 13.45
N ASP A 9 3.13 10.70 12.98
CA ASP A 9 4.29 10.37 12.15
C ASP A 9 5.48 9.86 12.98
N ASN A 10 6.58 9.51 12.30
CA ASN A 10 7.79 9.00 12.95
C ASN A 10 8.59 10.05 13.74
N LYS A 11 8.21 11.34 13.67
CA LYS A 11 8.76 12.44 14.45
C LYS A 11 7.86 12.85 15.62
N GLY A 12 6.73 12.14 15.81
CA GLY A 12 5.76 12.46 16.84
C GLY A 12 4.75 13.54 16.46
N ASN A 13 4.76 14.01 15.20
CA ASN A 13 3.79 15.02 14.76
C ASN A 13 2.42 14.37 14.60
N VAL A 14 1.41 14.97 15.24
CA VAL A 14 0.03 14.51 15.17
C VAL A 14 -0.69 15.26 14.06
N THR A 15 -1.15 14.54 13.06
CA THR A 15 -2.10 15.03 12.05
C THR A 15 -3.51 14.67 12.48
N ILE A 16 -4.35 15.67 12.68
CA ILE A 16 -5.79 15.49 12.96
C ILE A 16 -6.54 15.60 11.64
N VAL A 17 -7.28 14.55 11.30
CA VAL A 17 -8.08 14.47 10.09
C VAL A 17 -9.54 14.46 10.50
N LYS A 18 -10.23 15.56 10.18
CA LYS A 18 -11.67 15.70 10.43
C LYS A 18 -12.42 14.72 9.55
N LYS A 19 -13.28 13.88 10.13
CA LYS A 19 -14.07 12.92 9.34
C LYS A 19 -15.30 13.64 8.77
N SER A 20 -15.19 14.19 7.56
CA SER A 20 -16.33 14.62 6.74
C SER A 20 -16.46 13.73 5.51
N ASP A 21 -17.64 13.71 4.88
CA ASP A 21 -17.86 13.01 3.60
C ASP A 21 -16.97 13.55 2.46
N SER A 22 -16.35 14.71 2.66
CA SER A 22 -15.41 15.36 1.74
C SER A 22 -13.92 15.10 2.03
N VAL A 23 -13.60 14.44 3.14
CA VAL A 23 -12.22 14.12 3.51
C VAL A 23 -11.89 12.72 3.03
N ALA A 24 -10.79 12.60 2.29
CA ALA A 24 -10.28 11.33 1.78
C ALA A 24 -10.13 10.32 2.92
N SER A 25 -11.03 9.33 2.95
CA SER A 25 -10.92 8.18 3.84
C SER A 25 -10.28 7.04 3.08
N GLY A 26 -9.14 6.56 3.56
CA GLY A 26 -8.44 5.44 2.95
C GLY A 26 -9.11 4.12 3.33
N ASN A 27 -9.99 3.58 2.48
CA ASN A 27 -10.36 2.17 2.62
C ASN A 27 -9.28 1.33 1.98
N TYR A 28 -8.64 0.47 2.76
CA TYR A 28 -7.57 -0.40 2.30
C TYR A 28 -8.03 -1.85 2.24
N LEU A 29 -7.48 -2.59 1.29
CA LEU A 29 -7.50 -4.05 1.24
C LEU A 29 -6.14 -4.53 0.75
N THR A 30 -5.51 -5.47 1.47
CA THR A 30 -4.28 -6.13 1.03
C THR A 30 -4.53 -7.53 0.50
N SER A 31 -3.56 -8.11 -0.22
CA SER A 31 -3.64 -9.52 -0.69
C SER A 31 -3.84 -10.53 0.44
N GLU A 32 -3.41 -10.19 1.66
CA GLU A 32 -3.57 -11.01 2.87
C GLU A 32 -4.90 -10.74 3.60
N GLY A 33 -5.82 -10.01 2.97
CA GLY A 33 -7.14 -9.71 3.52
C GLY A 33 -7.17 -8.67 4.63
N LYS A 34 -6.07 -7.94 4.87
CA LYS A 34 -6.03 -6.87 5.88
C LYS A 34 -6.72 -5.62 5.35
N GLN A 35 -7.47 -4.95 6.22
CA GLN A 35 -8.34 -3.83 5.86
C GLN A 35 -8.11 -2.62 6.77
N GLY A 36 -8.44 -1.42 6.26
CA GLY A 36 -8.29 -0.17 7.00
C GLY A 36 -6.88 0.01 7.57
N ASP A 37 -6.77 0.52 8.81
CA ASP A 37 -5.49 0.76 9.47
C ASP A 37 -4.65 -0.52 9.67
N SER A 38 -5.29 -1.70 9.66
CA SER A 38 -4.57 -2.98 9.75
C SER A 38 -3.75 -3.29 8.49
N ALA A 39 -3.86 -2.50 7.42
CA ALA A 39 -2.96 -2.61 6.26
C ALA A 39 -1.53 -2.14 6.57
N TRP A 40 -1.36 -1.24 7.56
CA TRP A 40 -0.04 -0.77 7.98
C TRP A 40 0.84 -1.93 8.42
N SER A 41 2.10 -1.93 7.96
CA SER A 41 3.12 -2.93 8.31
C SER A 41 2.82 -4.36 7.84
N THR A 42 1.82 -4.56 7.00
CA THR A 42 1.53 -5.89 6.45
C THR A 42 2.49 -6.24 5.33
N ARG A 43 2.86 -7.53 5.25
CA ARG A 43 3.55 -8.14 4.11
C ARG A 43 2.47 -8.62 3.14
N ALA A 44 2.36 -8.01 1.96
CA ALA A 44 1.33 -8.40 0.99
C ALA A 44 1.77 -8.08 -0.43
N VAL A 45 1.33 -8.88 -1.41
CA VAL A 45 1.69 -8.74 -2.83
C VAL A 45 1.11 -7.47 -3.44
N TRP A 46 -0.07 -7.06 -2.99
CA TRP A 46 -0.71 -5.82 -3.43
C TRP A 46 -1.50 -5.18 -2.30
N CYS A 47 -1.70 -3.86 -2.40
CA CYS A 47 -2.60 -3.10 -1.56
C CYS A 47 -3.46 -2.21 -2.44
N LYS A 48 -4.77 -2.26 -2.21
CA LYS A 48 -5.79 -1.46 -2.87
C LYS A 48 -6.29 -0.40 -1.90
N MET A 49 -6.21 0.86 -2.31
CA MET A 49 -6.99 1.95 -1.72
C MET A 49 -8.25 2.16 -2.56
N TYR A 50 -9.40 2.34 -1.93
CA TYR A 50 -10.65 2.57 -2.63
C TYR A 50 -11.61 3.51 -1.89
N GLY A 51 -12.51 4.12 -2.64
CA GLY A 51 -13.52 5.03 -2.13
C GLY A 51 -14.72 5.15 -3.05
N LYS A 52 -15.71 5.92 -2.60
CA LYS A 52 -16.85 6.34 -3.42
C LYS A 52 -16.63 7.78 -3.89
N MET A 53 -16.93 8.05 -5.16
CA MET A 53 -16.93 9.38 -5.74
C MET A 53 -18.22 9.53 -6.54
N GLY A 54 -19.17 10.29 -5.99
CA GLY A 54 -20.53 10.32 -6.53
C GLY A 54 -21.19 8.94 -6.49
N LYS A 55 -21.67 8.46 -7.65
CA LYS A 55 -22.28 7.12 -7.80
C LYS A 55 -21.25 6.02 -8.02
N ASP A 56 -20.02 6.40 -8.38
CA ASP A 56 -18.98 5.48 -8.78
C ASP A 56 -18.08 5.10 -7.61
N SER A 57 -17.46 3.94 -7.75
CA SER A 57 -16.38 3.44 -6.94
C SER A 57 -15.07 3.61 -7.69
N ILE A 58 -14.07 4.17 -7.03
CA ILE A 58 -12.73 4.36 -7.58
C ILE A 58 -11.74 3.58 -6.73
N SER A 59 -10.75 2.98 -7.37
CA SER A 59 -9.63 2.36 -6.67
C SER A 59 -8.29 2.59 -7.33
N ILE A 60 -7.25 2.60 -6.50
CA ILE A 60 -5.85 2.52 -6.90
C ILE A 60 -5.27 1.31 -6.19
N THR A 61 -4.76 0.34 -6.95
CA THR A 61 -4.05 -0.82 -6.42
C THR A 61 -2.60 -0.78 -6.85
N ILE A 62 -1.68 -0.82 -5.89
CA ILE A 62 -0.25 -0.98 -6.15
C ILE A 62 0.10 -2.45 -5.93
N MET A 63 0.88 -3.03 -6.84
CA MET A 63 1.34 -4.41 -6.80
C MET A 63 2.87 -4.44 -6.78
N ASP A 64 3.41 -5.25 -5.88
CA ASP A 64 4.83 -5.51 -5.74
C ASP A 64 5.25 -6.69 -6.63
N HIS A 65 6.54 -6.77 -6.96
CA HIS A 65 7.09 -7.76 -7.89
C HIS A 65 8.12 -8.67 -7.21
N PRO A 66 8.14 -10.00 -7.46
CA PRO A 66 9.13 -10.92 -6.88
C PRO A 66 10.60 -10.54 -7.12
N GLY A 67 10.87 -9.80 -8.19
CA GLY A 67 12.19 -9.26 -8.49
C GLY A 67 12.64 -8.07 -7.61
N ASN A 68 11.77 -7.54 -6.75
CA ASN A 68 12.11 -6.43 -5.88
C ASN A 68 12.86 -6.90 -4.63
N PRO A 69 13.84 -6.12 -4.14
CA PRO A 69 14.37 -6.30 -2.81
C PRO A 69 13.23 -6.32 -1.79
N ASN A 70 13.29 -7.27 -0.87
CA ASN A 70 12.34 -7.40 0.24
C ASN A 70 10.89 -7.74 -0.16
N TYR A 71 10.68 -8.39 -1.32
CA TYR A 71 9.37 -8.92 -1.71
C TYR A 71 8.81 -10.01 -0.75
N PRO A 72 7.49 -10.08 -0.53
CA PRO A 72 6.53 -9.01 -0.80
C PRO A 72 6.75 -7.86 0.18
N THR A 73 6.69 -6.63 -0.31
CA THR A 73 6.98 -5.41 0.45
C THR A 73 6.13 -5.29 1.73
N PHE A 74 6.60 -4.45 2.66
CA PHE A 74 5.73 -3.88 3.68
C PHE A 74 4.87 -2.77 3.08
N TRP A 75 3.63 -2.64 3.58
CA TRP A 75 2.74 -1.55 3.22
C TRP A 75 2.77 -0.43 4.26
N HIS A 76 3.13 0.77 3.80
CA HIS A 76 2.84 2.01 4.51
C HIS A 76 1.38 2.35 4.20
N ALA A 77 0.49 2.37 5.20
CA ALA A 77 -0.87 2.87 5.05
C ALA A 77 -1.26 3.77 6.22
N ARG A 78 -2.11 4.78 5.97
CA ARG A 78 -2.67 5.70 6.96
C ARG A 78 -4.12 6.03 6.60
N GLY A 79 -5.02 6.10 7.58
CA GLY A 79 -6.46 6.29 7.34
C GLY A 79 -6.86 7.56 6.58
N TYR A 80 -5.96 8.52 6.38
CA TYR A 80 -6.18 9.73 5.58
C TYR A 80 -5.86 9.60 4.07
N GLY A 81 -5.83 8.37 3.55
CA GLY A 81 -5.63 8.11 2.12
C GLY A 81 -4.17 8.05 1.66
N LEU A 82 -3.20 7.98 2.58
CA LEU A 82 -1.81 7.71 2.24
C LEU A 82 -1.54 6.22 2.26
N PHE A 83 -1.03 5.69 1.15
CA PHE A 83 -0.43 4.36 1.10
C PHE A 83 0.73 4.25 0.12
N ALA A 84 1.69 3.37 0.41
CA ALA A 84 2.86 3.12 -0.44
C ALA A 84 3.45 1.72 -0.21
N ALA A 85 3.96 1.12 -1.30
CA ALA A 85 4.89 0.00 -1.22
C ALA A 85 6.21 0.50 -0.62
N ASN A 86 6.66 -0.10 0.47
CA ASN A 86 7.89 0.32 1.15
C ASN A 86 8.81 -0.87 1.49
N PRO A 87 9.73 -1.24 0.58
CA PRO A 87 10.63 -2.37 0.78
C PRO A 87 11.82 -2.04 1.71
N LEU A 88 12.01 -0.78 2.10
CA LEU A 88 13.22 -0.31 2.77
C LEU A 88 13.03 0.03 4.26
N ALA A 89 11.80 0.20 4.73
CA ALA A 89 11.52 0.60 6.12
C ALA A 89 11.22 -0.59 7.06
N GLU A 90 11.77 -1.78 6.78
CA GLU A 90 11.53 -2.99 7.56
C GLU A 90 11.75 -2.81 9.06
N LYS A 91 12.76 -2.03 9.46
CA LYS A 91 13.01 -1.70 10.87
C LYS A 91 11.85 -0.99 11.54
N ILE A 92 11.21 -0.05 10.84
CA ILE A 92 10.05 0.69 11.37
C ILE A 92 8.84 -0.22 11.44
N PHE A 93 8.59 -0.99 10.39
CA PHE A 93 7.45 -1.89 10.32
C PHE A 93 7.51 -3.03 11.34
N THR A 94 8.70 -3.52 11.64
CA THR A 94 8.88 -4.61 12.59
C THR A 94 9.19 -4.13 14.01
N ASN A 95 9.14 -2.82 14.28
CA ASN A 95 9.55 -2.22 15.55
C ASN A 95 10.95 -2.68 15.99
N GLY A 96 11.89 -2.71 15.05
CA GLY A 96 13.28 -3.07 15.29
C GLY A 96 13.59 -4.57 15.36
N LYS A 97 12.61 -5.46 15.16
CA LYS A 97 12.84 -6.91 15.20
C LYS A 97 13.68 -7.42 14.03
N SER A 98 13.60 -6.75 12.87
CA SER A 98 14.45 -7.04 11.72
C SER A 98 14.73 -5.77 10.92
N GLU A 99 15.79 -5.79 10.12
CA GLU A 99 16.12 -4.71 9.20
C GLU A 99 16.72 -5.25 7.91
N LYS A 100 16.39 -4.60 6.79
CA LYS A 100 16.97 -4.90 5.48
C LYS A 100 17.63 -3.65 4.92
N ASN A 101 18.95 -3.60 5.07
CA ASN A 101 19.76 -2.46 4.68
C ASN A 101 20.28 -2.65 3.25
N LEU A 102 19.52 -2.18 2.26
CA LEU A 102 20.00 -2.14 0.88
C LEU A 102 21.17 -1.14 0.78
N ARG A 103 22.34 -1.63 0.37
CA ARG A 103 23.54 -0.83 0.12
C ARG A 103 24.00 -1.06 -1.32
N LEU A 104 24.41 0.02 -1.98
CA LEU A 104 24.97 -0.02 -3.32
C LEU A 104 26.40 0.51 -3.26
N ALA A 105 27.34 -0.26 -3.81
CA ALA A 105 28.68 0.23 -4.07
C ALA A 105 28.66 1.23 -5.25
N LYS A 106 29.73 2.01 -5.40
CA LYS A 106 29.89 2.92 -6.53
C LYS A 106 29.71 2.16 -7.86
N GLY A 107 28.81 2.64 -8.72
CA GLY A 107 28.52 2.04 -10.02
C GLY A 107 27.46 0.92 -9.98
N GLN A 108 27.00 0.48 -8.82
CA GLN A 108 25.89 -0.47 -8.74
C GLN A 108 24.53 0.22 -8.92
N SER A 109 23.56 -0.54 -9.41
CA SER A 109 22.17 -0.10 -9.57
C SER A 109 21.23 -1.14 -8.99
N VAL A 110 20.08 -0.68 -8.52
CA VAL A 110 18.95 -1.51 -8.13
C VAL A 110 17.74 -1.08 -8.95
N ARG A 111 16.85 -2.03 -9.24
CA ARG A 111 15.57 -1.73 -9.89
C ARG A 111 14.43 -2.22 -9.01
N PHE A 112 13.39 -1.43 -8.95
CA PHE A 112 12.13 -1.76 -8.30
C PHE A 112 11.03 -1.72 -9.35
N TYR A 113 10.20 -2.74 -9.37
CA TYR A 113 9.16 -2.96 -10.34
C TYR A 113 7.82 -2.97 -9.63
N TYR A 114 6.96 -2.05 -10.01
CA TYR A 114 5.61 -1.96 -9.46
C TYR A 114 4.61 -1.90 -10.60
N ARG A 115 3.41 -2.42 -10.36
CA ARG A 115 2.26 -2.21 -11.25
C ARG A 115 1.19 -1.45 -10.50
N ILE A 116 0.63 -0.44 -11.15
CA ILE A 116 -0.50 0.32 -10.65
C ILE A 116 -1.72 -0.04 -11.50
N VAL A 117 -2.80 -0.45 -10.84
CA VAL A 117 -4.10 -0.65 -11.46
C VAL A 117 -5.03 0.44 -10.93
N ILE A 118 -5.55 1.25 -11.86
CA ILE A 118 -6.56 2.27 -11.58
C ILE A 118 -7.86 1.78 -12.20
N ASP A 119 -8.94 1.86 -11.44
CA ASP A 119 -10.25 1.36 -11.86
C ASP A 119 -11.35 2.31 -11.34
N ASP A 120 -12.30 2.61 -12.22
CA ASP A 120 -13.52 3.34 -11.95
C ASP A 120 -14.74 2.55 -12.45
N GLY A 121 -15.80 2.51 -11.64
CA GLY A 121 -17.03 1.83 -12.03
C GLY A 121 -18.00 1.62 -10.87
N LYS A 122 -19.06 0.84 -11.10
CA LYS A 122 -20.07 0.57 -10.05
C LYS A 122 -19.49 -0.14 -8.81
N ALA A 123 -18.44 -0.93 -9.00
CA ALA A 123 -17.70 -1.64 -7.96
C ALA A 123 -16.22 -1.71 -8.34
N THR A 124 -15.34 -1.75 -7.32
CA THR A 124 -13.90 -1.91 -7.52
C THR A 124 -13.51 -3.37 -7.77
N PRO A 125 -12.33 -3.67 -8.34
CA PRO A 125 -11.92 -5.03 -8.65
C PRO A 125 -11.88 -5.92 -7.40
N SER A 126 -12.36 -7.16 -7.53
CA SER A 126 -12.32 -8.14 -6.45
C SER A 126 -10.89 -8.58 -6.13
N ALA A 127 -10.67 -9.12 -4.92
CA ALA A 127 -9.38 -9.69 -4.55
C ALA A 127 -8.94 -10.81 -5.51
N GLU A 128 -9.88 -11.63 -5.99
CA GLU A 128 -9.61 -12.68 -6.98
C GLU A 128 -9.10 -12.12 -8.31
N LYS A 129 -9.72 -11.03 -8.81
CA LYS A 129 -9.28 -10.36 -10.02
C LYS A 129 -7.88 -9.77 -9.84
N LEU A 130 -7.63 -9.09 -8.72
CA LEU A 130 -6.32 -8.52 -8.39
C LEU A 130 -5.25 -9.61 -8.21
N ASN A 131 -5.59 -10.75 -7.62
CA ASN A 131 -4.70 -11.91 -7.52
C ASN A 131 -4.30 -12.45 -8.90
N LYS A 132 -5.23 -12.49 -9.87
CA LYS A 132 -4.91 -12.88 -11.25
C LYS A 132 -3.95 -11.88 -11.91
N VAL A 133 -4.20 -10.58 -11.76
CA VAL A 133 -3.33 -9.52 -12.31
C VAL A 133 -1.94 -9.55 -11.66
N ALA A 134 -1.86 -9.74 -10.34
CA ALA A 134 -0.61 -9.85 -9.60
C ALA A 134 0.21 -11.07 -10.04
N LYS A 135 -0.45 -12.23 -10.25
CA LYS A 135 0.20 -13.44 -10.81
C LYS A 135 0.76 -13.20 -12.21
N GLN A 136 -0.01 -12.54 -13.08
CA GLN A 136 0.47 -12.17 -14.41
C GLN A 136 1.65 -11.20 -14.33
N PHE A 137 1.59 -10.21 -13.44
CA PHE A 137 2.70 -9.28 -13.24
C PHE A 137 3.96 -9.98 -12.74
N ALA A 138 3.82 -10.89 -11.76
CA ALA A 138 4.92 -11.67 -11.20
C ALA A 138 5.64 -12.56 -12.23
N SER A 139 4.96 -12.97 -13.31
CA SER A 139 5.57 -13.73 -14.41
C SER A 139 6.33 -12.87 -15.42
N VAL A 140 6.23 -11.54 -15.36
CA VAL A 140 6.97 -10.66 -16.26
C VAL A 140 8.41 -10.57 -15.77
N THR A 141 9.36 -11.11 -16.54
CA THR A 141 10.77 -10.83 -16.29
C THR A 141 11.05 -9.36 -16.60
N PRO A 142 11.41 -8.53 -15.62
CA PRO A 142 11.65 -7.12 -15.89
C PRO A 142 12.98 -6.95 -16.62
N LYS A 143 13.02 -6.04 -17.60
CA LYS A 143 14.22 -5.71 -18.40
C LYS A 143 15.18 -4.78 -17.66
#